data_AF-A0A968A1Z6-F1
#
_entry.id   AF-A0A968A1Z6-F1
#
_cell.length_a   1.000
_cell.length_b   1.000
_cell.length_c   1.000
_cell.angle_alpha   90.00
_cell.angle_beta   90.00
_cell.angle_gamma   90.00
#
_symmetry.space_group_name_H-M   'P 1'
#
loop_
_entity.id
_entity.type
_entity.pdbx_description
1 polymer ?
#
loop_
_entity_poly.entity_id
_entity_poly.type
_entity_poly.pdbx_seq_one_letter_code
_entity_poly.pdbx_strand_id
1 'polypeptide(L)'
;MANPREVKLRINSVKNIAQVTRALQAVSASKVQKAMQAMFATRPYATKAWQVLTHIAGQPDREMLHPLLEKRESVDRILVV
;
A
#
# COMPACT_ATOMS: atom_id res chain seq x y z
N MET A 1 -29.51 5.60 40.45
CA MET A 1 -28.92 6.91 40.09
C MET A 1 -27.45 6.69 39.77
N ALA A 2 -26.92 7.26 38.68
CA ALA A 2 -25.52 7.09 38.31
C ALA A 2 -24.60 7.59 39.43
N ASN A 3 -23.69 6.74 39.91
CA ASN A 3 -22.78 7.09 40.99
C ASN A 3 -21.73 8.11 40.45
N PRO A 4 -21.56 9.30 41.06
CA PRO A 4 -20.57 10.29 40.63
C PRO A 4 -19.14 9.73 40.50
N ARG A 5 -18.82 8.69 41.28
CA ARG A 5 -17.53 7.98 41.21
C ARG A 5 -17.36 7.22 39.88
N GLU A 6 -18.39 6.56 39.38
CA GLU A 6 -18.36 5.83 38.11
C GLU A 6 -18.16 6.78 36.93
N VAL A 7 -18.82 7.95 36.97
CA VAL A 7 -18.65 8.98 35.93
C VAL A 7 -17.20 9.47 35.89
N LYS A 8 -16.59 9.75 37.06
CA LYS A 8 -15.16 10.12 37.12
C LYS A 8 -14.23 9.02 36.60
N LEU A 9 -14.49 7.76 36.92
CA LEU A 9 -13.71 6.63 36.41
C LEU A 9 -13.80 6.53 34.89
N ARG A 10 -15.00 6.69 34.32
CA ARG A 10 -15.20 6.64 32.87
C ARG A 10 -14.51 7.81 32.15
N ILE A 11 -14.54 9.02 32.72
CA ILE A 11 -13.81 10.18 32.17
C ILE A 11 -12.31 9.88 32.10
N ASN A 12 -11.73 9.31 33.15
CA ASN A 12 -10.30 8.97 33.17
C ASN A 12 -9.97 7.87 32.15
N SER A 13 -10.82 6.85 32.04
CA SER A 13 -10.67 5.78 31.05
C SER A 13 -10.68 6.33 29.62
N VAL A 14 -11.64 7.18 29.27
CA VAL A 14 -11.71 7.79 27.92
C VAL A 14 -10.51 8.69 27.65
N LYS A 15 -10.04 9.46 28.64
CA LYS A 15 -8.81 10.26 28.51
C LYS A 15 -7.58 9.40 28.21
N ASN A 16 -7.44 8.26 28.90
CA ASN A 16 -6.34 7.33 28.66
C ASN A 16 -6.42 6.72 27.25
N ILE A 17 -7.61 6.28 26.83
CA ILE A 17 -7.82 5.76 25.47
C ILE A 17 -7.48 6.84 24.43
N ALA A 18 -7.90 8.09 24.64
CA ALA A 18 -7.61 9.21 23.75
C ALA A 18 -6.11 9.58 23.67
N GLN A 19 -5.32 9.26 24.70
CA GLN A 19 -3.86 9.39 24.66
C GLN A 19 -3.24 8.24 23.85
N VAL A 20 -3.73 7.01 24.04
CA VAL A 20 -3.26 5.83 23.28
C VAL A 20 -3.56 5.99 21.79
N THR A 21 -4.76 6.43 21.41
CA THR A 21 -5.12 6.63 20.00
C THR A 21 -4.30 7.75 19.35
N ARG A 22 -3.97 8.82 20.09
CA ARG A 22 -3.05 9.87 19.62
C ARG A 22 -1.65 9.33 19.35
N ALA A 23 -1.12 8.49 20.24
CA ALA A 23 0.16 7.82 20.02
C ALA A 23 0.10 6.90 18.79
N LEU A 24 -0.97 6.10 18.65
CA LEU A 24 -1.17 5.23 17.49
C LEU A 24 -1.28 6.03 16.18
N GLN A 25 -1.92 7.20 16.18
CA GLN A 25 -1.99 8.08 15.02
C GLN A 25 -0.59 8.51 14.57
N ALA A 26 0.27 8.92 15.51
CA ALA A 26 1.66 9.29 15.20
C ALA A 26 2.47 8.09 14.68
N VAL A 27 2.29 6.90 15.27
CA VAL A 27 2.93 5.66 14.80
C VAL A 27 2.49 5.31 13.37
N SER A 28 1.20 5.39 13.09
CA SER A 28 0.64 5.14 11.75
C SER A 28 1.15 6.16 10.73
N ALA A 29 1.23 7.44 11.09
CA ALA A 29 1.81 8.47 10.24
C ALA A 29 3.29 8.15 9.90
N SER A 30 4.08 7.75 10.90
CA SER A 30 5.47 7.33 10.67
C SER A 30 5.58 6.12 9.75
N LYS A 31 4.67 5.13 9.87
CA LYS A 31 4.63 3.98 8.97
C LYS A 31 4.33 4.37 7.53
N VAL A 32 3.36 5.26 7.30
CA VAL A 32 3.04 5.80 5.97
C VAL A 32 4.25 6.52 5.38
N GLN A 33 4.91 7.38 6.15
CA GLN A 33 6.11 8.08 5.69
C GLN A 33 7.23 7.11 5.28
N LYS A 34 7.49 6.07 6.07
CA LYS A 34 8.48 5.03 5.72
C LYS A 34 8.10 4.28 4.44
N ALA A 35 6.83 3.91 4.28
CA ALA A 35 6.35 3.24 3.08
C ALA A 35 6.48 4.13 1.83
N MET A 36 6.17 5.42 1.95
CA MET A 36 6.36 6.39 0.88
C MET A 36 7.83 6.54 0.49
N GLN A 37 8.73 6.64 1.47
CA GLN A 37 10.18 6.72 1.21
C GLN A 37 10.68 5.49 0.46
N ALA A 38 10.25 4.29 0.87
CA ALA A 38 10.59 3.06 0.17
C ALA A 38 10.06 3.06 -1.28
N MET A 39 8.80 3.47 -1.49
CA MET A 39 8.21 3.58 -2.83
C MET A 39 8.99 4.56 -3.72
N PHE A 40 9.35 5.73 -3.21
CA PHE A 40 10.14 6.70 -3.97
C PHE A 40 11.54 6.17 -4.31
N ALA A 41 12.18 5.45 -3.39
CA ALA A 41 13.48 4.81 -3.64
C ALA A 41 13.40 3.74 -4.75
N THR A 42 12.28 3.01 -4.87
CA THR A 42 12.08 2.01 -5.93
C THR A 42 11.75 2.63 -7.29
N ARG A 43 11.24 3.86 -7.34
CA ARG A 43 10.73 4.50 -8.56
C ARG A 43 11.71 4.54 -9.74
N PRO A 44 13.02 4.85 -9.57
CA PRO A 44 13.97 4.86 -10.68
C PRO A 44 14.12 3.50 -11.35
N TYR A 45 14.20 2.43 -10.55
CA TYR A 45 14.26 1.05 -11.04
C TYR A 45 12.99 0.69 -11.82
N ALA A 46 11.81 0.92 -11.23
CA ALA A 46 10.53 0.62 -11.87
C ALA A 46 10.38 1.34 -13.22
N THR A 47 10.83 2.59 -13.29
CA THR A 47 10.80 3.39 -14.54
C THR A 47 11.70 2.79 -15.61
N LYS A 48 12.93 2.40 -15.27
CA LYS A 48 13.87 1.81 -16.23
C LYS A 48 13.47 0.40 -16.65
N ALA A 49 13.02 -0.42 -15.71
CA ALA A 49 12.48 -1.74 -16.02
C ALA A 49 11.29 -1.65 -16.98
N TRP A 50 10.37 -0.72 -16.76
CA TRP A 50 9.23 -0.51 -17.66
C TRP A 50 9.66 -0.06 -19.06
N GLN A 51 10.64 0.84 -19.17
CA GLN A 51 11.20 1.25 -20.46
C GLN A 51 11.81 0.07 -21.23
N VAL A 52 12.55 -0.80 -20.55
CA VAL A 52 13.15 -2.00 -21.17
C VAL A 52 12.07 -2.99 -21.60
N LEU A 53 11.10 -3.29 -20.74
CA LEU A 53 10.03 -4.23 -21.05
C LEU A 53 9.16 -3.76 -22.22
N THR A 54 8.82 -2.48 -22.27
CA THR A 54 8.05 -1.89 -23.38
C THR A 54 8.84 -1.90 -24.69
N HIS A 55 10.16 -1.66 -24.63
CA HIS A 55 11.02 -1.76 -25.80
C HIS A 55 11.08 -3.19 -26.34
N ILE A 56 11.24 -4.19 -25.46
CA ILE A 56 11.27 -5.61 -25.84
C ILE A 56 9.91 -6.05 -26.42
N ALA A 57 8.81 -5.68 -25.77
CA ALA A 57 7.46 -6.01 -26.24
C ALA A 57 7.11 -5.35 -27.58
N GLY A 58 7.75 -4.24 -27.93
CA GLY A 58 7.55 -3.51 -29.18
C GLY A 58 8.36 -4.03 -30.37
N GLN A 59 9.23 -5.03 -30.19
CA GLN A 59 10.07 -5.53 -31.29
C GLN A 59 9.23 -6.25 -32.38
N PRO A 60 9.63 -6.12 -33.66
CA PRO A 60 8.86 -6.62 -34.80
C PRO A 60 8.86 -8.16 -34.93
N ASP A 61 9.89 -8.85 -34.43
CA ASP A 61 9.97 -10.32 -34.44
C ASP A 61 9.08 -10.95 -33.36
N ARG A 62 7.78 -10.96 -33.63
CA ARG A 62 6.76 -11.45 -32.68
C ARG A 62 6.74 -12.97 -32.51
N GLU A 63 7.31 -13.71 -33.46
CA GLU A 63 7.31 -15.19 -33.46
C GLU A 63 8.20 -15.81 -32.38
N MET A 64 9.12 -15.03 -31.79
CA MET A 64 10.00 -15.44 -30.69
C MET A 64 9.72 -14.73 -29.35
N LEU A 65 8.59 -14.03 -29.22
CA LEU A 65 8.29 -13.34 -27.97
C LEU A 65 8.00 -14.32 -26.83
N HIS A 66 8.44 -13.95 -25.63
CA HIS A 66 8.17 -14.72 -24.43
C HIS A 66 6.64 -14.84 -24.19
N PRO A 67 6.10 -15.99 -23.75
CA PRO A 67 4.65 -16.19 -23.55
C PRO A 67 3.93 -15.20 -22.61
N LEU A 68 4.69 -14.43 -21.82
CA LEU A 68 4.16 -13.36 -20.95
C LEU A 68 3.92 -12.04 -21.69
N LEU A 69 4.50 -11.88 -22.89
CA LEU A 69 4.34 -10.70 -23.74
C LEU A 69 3.27 -10.91 -24.83
N GLU A 70 2.76 -12.14 -24.95
CA GLU A 70 1.74 -12.50 -25.92
C GLU A 70 0.37 -11.93 -25.51
N LYS A 71 -0.32 -11.33 -26.48
CA LYS A 71 -1.68 -10.85 -26.29
C LYS A 71 -2.65 -12.03 -26.38
N ARG A 72 -3.25 -12.40 -25.25
CA ARG A 72 -4.28 -13.44 -25.21
C ARG A 72 -5.62 -12.92 -25.70
N GLU A 73 -6.35 -13.75 -26.46
CA GLU A 73 -7.67 -13.41 -26.99
C GLU A 73 -8.75 -13.38 -25.90
N SER A 74 -8.64 -14.24 -24.88
CA SER A 74 -9.55 -14.32 -23.74
C SER A 74 -8.78 -14.44 -22.43
N VAL A 75 -9.34 -13.85 -21.37
CA VAL A 75 -8.79 -13.92 -20.01
C VAL A 75 -9.90 -14.35 -19.06
N ASP A 76 -9.78 -15.56 -18.50
CA ASP A 76 -10.84 -16.16 -17.70
C ASP A 76 -10.93 -15.61 -16.27
N ARG A 77 -9.77 -15.30 -15.66
CA ARG A 77 -9.68 -14.94 -14.24
C ARG A 77 -8.52 -13.97 -13.99
N ILE A 78 -8.80 -12.84 -13.36
CA ILE A 78 -7.81 -11.94 -12.77
C ILE A 78 -8.31 -11.53 -11.38
N LEU A 79 -7.43 -11.55 -10.38
CA LEU A 79 -7.70 -11.00 -9.05
C LEU A 79 -6.44 -10.33 -8.50
N VAL A 80 -6.58 -9.10 -8.03
CA VAL A 80 -5.59 -8.38 -7.23
C VAL A 80 -6.37 -7.72 -6.10
N VAL A 81 -6.06 -8.06 -4.83
CA VAL A 81 -6.70 -7.48 -3.62
C VAL A 81 -5.61 -6.90 -2.73
#